data_AF-A0A534L091-F1
#
_entry.id   AF-A0A534L091-F1
#
_cell.length_a   1.000
_cell.length_b   1.000
_cell.length_c   1.000
_cell.angle_alpha   90.00
_cell.angle_beta   90.00
_cell.angle_gamma   90.00
#
_symmetry.space_group_name_H-M   'P 1'
#
loop_
_entity.id
_entity.type
_entity.pdbx_description
1 polymer ?
#
loop_
_entity_poly.entity_id
_entity_poly.type
_entity_poly.pdbx_seq_one_letter_code
_entity_poly.pdbx_strand_id
1 'polypeptide(L)'
;MVPEGGEPRIESDLRDLREHDREVLEFLSQDPASRVAFQGLRRRLGIHPEQLSRALHRLSDDNLVERTELGYRVTPRALSVISPSAFSSEEHGVTILQTYLPADLDLRALVQGVHGSWIGPLRWYGLSESADGMRLAWALEDDSIRLETLIRPGHLAVIARVLSPDRLDEAARLGHQLFQHIAREVSGPGHSGLSG
;
A
#
# COMPACT_ATOMS: atom_id res chain seq x y z
N MET A 1 50.53 -19.53 19.90
CA MET A 1 49.40 -18.66 20.28
C MET A 1 48.74 -18.24 18.98
N VAL A 2 47.63 -18.88 18.62
CA VAL A 2 46.93 -18.68 17.33
C VAL A 2 45.84 -17.62 17.55
N PRO A 3 45.66 -16.63 16.67
CA PRO A 3 44.53 -15.71 16.76
C PRO A 3 43.31 -16.33 16.06
N GLU A 4 42.29 -16.69 16.82
CA GLU A 4 40.91 -16.83 16.35
C GLU A 4 40.17 -15.53 16.73
N GLY A 5 39.19 -14.99 16.02
CA GLY A 5 38.44 -15.42 14.87
C GLY A 5 37.48 -14.26 14.60
N GLY A 6 37.58 -13.65 13.42
CA GLY A 6 36.75 -12.52 13.04
C GLY A 6 35.44 -12.96 12.41
N GLU A 7 34.59 -13.71 13.11
CA GLU A 7 33.25 -14.10 12.60
C GLU A 7 32.17 -14.16 13.70
N PRO A 8 31.63 -13.02 14.16
CA PRO A 8 30.30 -13.01 14.79
C PRO A 8 29.26 -12.17 14.04
N ARG A 9 29.64 -11.44 12.98
CA ARG A 9 28.76 -10.47 12.30
C ARG A 9 27.94 -11.05 11.14
N ILE A 10 28.45 -12.08 10.46
CA ILE A 10 27.79 -12.66 9.28
C ILE A 10 26.64 -13.59 9.69
N GLU A 11 26.75 -14.27 10.84
CA GLU A 11 25.71 -15.20 11.30
C GLU A 11 24.49 -14.46 11.89
N SER A 12 24.68 -13.29 12.50
CA SER A 12 23.56 -12.43 12.95
C SER A 12 22.75 -11.90 11.77
N ASP A 13 23.45 -11.46 10.71
CA ASP A 13 22.79 -10.96 9.49
C ASP A 13 21.91 -12.05 8.86
N LEU A 14 22.30 -13.32 8.89
CA LEU A 14 21.51 -14.44 8.36
C LEU A 14 20.25 -14.77 9.19
N ARG A 15 20.26 -14.50 10.50
CA ARG A 15 19.09 -14.72 11.37
C ARG A 15 18.08 -13.58 11.25
N ASP A 16 18.56 -12.34 11.20
CA ASP A 16 17.73 -11.16 10.95
C ASP A 16 17.03 -11.23 9.59
N LEU A 17 17.66 -11.85 8.58
CA LEU A 17 17.04 -12.09 7.28
C LEU A 17 15.76 -12.94 7.36
N ARG A 18 15.64 -13.90 8.28
CA ARG A 18 14.40 -14.70 8.44
C ARG A 18 13.32 -13.98 9.24
N GLU A 19 13.68 -13.07 10.13
CA GLU A 19 12.72 -12.25 10.88
C GLU A 19 11.98 -11.29 9.96
N HIS A 20 12.72 -10.54 9.12
CA HIS A 20 12.13 -9.64 8.13
C HIS A 20 11.23 -10.37 7.10
N ASP A 21 11.55 -11.62 6.74
CA ASP A 21 10.70 -12.42 5.85
C ASP A 21 9.31 -12.65 6.48
N ARG A 22 9.28 -12.96 7.78
CA ARG A 22 8.04 -13.15 8.53
C ARG A 22 7.26 -11.84 8.66
N GLU A 23 7.93 -10.74 9.00
CA GLU A 23 7.29 -9.42 9.14
C GLU A 23 6.62 -8.96 7.84
N VAL A 24 7.32 -9.10 6.71
CA VAL A 24 6.77 -8.77 5.37
C VAL A 24 5.56 -9.63 5.07
N LEU A 25 5.67 -10.94 5.32
CA LEU A 25 4.61 -11.89 5.03
C LEU A 25 3.38 -11.68 5.90
N GLU A 26 3.58 -11.43 7.20
CA GLU A 26 2.51 -11.11 8.16
C GLU A 26 1.79 -9.83 7.75
N PHE A 27 2.52 -8.77 7.42
CA PHE A 27 1.95 -7.50 6.99
C PHE A 27 1.12 -7.64 5.70
N LEU A 28 1.66 -8.27 4.66
CA LEU A 28 0.93 -8.45 3.40
C LEU A 28 -0.28 -9.39 3.55
N SER A 29 -0.26 -10.29 4.54
CA SER A 29 -1.39 -11.20 4.82
C SER A 29 -2.56 -10.51 5.53
N GLN A 30 -2.39 -9.30 6.06
CA GLN A 30 -3.47 -8.53 6.71
C GLN A 30 -4.57 -8.13 5.71
N ASP A 31 -4.18 -7.82 4.47
CA ASP A 31 -5.11 -7.59 3.36
C ASP A 31 -4.58 -8.34 2.13
N PRO A 32 -4.97 -9.62 1.94
CA PRO A 32 -4.45 -10.44 0.85
C PRO A 32 -4.79 -9.94 -0.56
N ALA A 33 -5.80 -9.06 -0.69
CA ALA A 33 -6.15 -8.42 -1.94
C ALA A 33 -5.29 -7.18 -2.24
N SER A 34 -4.54 -6.71 -1.25
CA SER A 34 -3.67 -5.55 -1.35
C SER A 34 -2.41 -5.84 -2.17
N ARG A 35 -2.03 -4.82 -2.94
CA ARG A 35 -0.76 -4.69 -3.64
C ARG A 35 -0.08 -3.46 -3.08
N VAL A 36 1.02 -3.67 -2.37
CA VAL A 36 1.74 -2.61 -1.67
C VAL A 36 3.03 -2.29 -2.42
N ALA A 37 3.28 -1.00 -2.67
CA ALA A 37 4.51 -0.58 -3.32
C ALA A 37 5.73 -0.87 -2.43
N PHE A 38 6.91 -1.08 -3.04
CA PHE A 38 8.16 -1.30 -2.29
C PHE A 38 8.40 -0.23 -1.21
N GLN A 39 8.18 1.03 -1.57
CA GLN A 39 8.34 2.15 -0.64
C GLN A 39 7.26 2.17 0.45
N GLY A 40 6.06 1.65 0.18
CA GLY A 40 5.02 1.44 1.19
C GLY A 40 5.46 0.42 2.23
N LEU A 41 5.93 -0.75 1.77
CA LEU A 41 6.48 -1.80 2.64
C LEU A 41 7.65 -1.31 3.48
N ARG A 42 8.62 -0.64 2.84
CA ARG A 42 9.82 -0.12 3.50
C ARG A 42 9.47 0.82 4.67
N ARG A 43 8.56 1.75 4.44
CA ARG A 43 8.13 2.71 5.45
C ARG A 43 7.39 2.01 6.58
N ARG A 44 6.41 1.18 6.22
CA ARG A 44 5.51 0.55 7.19
C ARG A 44 6.22 -0.40 8.14
N LEU A 45 7.24 -1.10 7.63
CA LEU A 45 8.01 -2.09 8.38
C LEU A 45 9.30 -1.50 8.97
N GLY A 46 9.71 -0.29 8.56
CA GLY A 46 10.97 0.32 9.01
C GLY A 46 12.25 -0.40 8.54
N ILE A 47 12.13 -1.34 7.60
CA ILE A 47 13.24 -2.19 7.13
C ILE A 47 14.14 -1.43 6.16
N HIS A 48 15.46 -1.64 6.23
CA HIS A 48 16.40 -1.05 5.27
C HIS A 48 16.12 -1.52 3.82
N PRO A 49 16.22 -0.67 2.77
CA PRO A 49 15.91 -1.06 1.39
C PRO A 49 16.55 -2.37 0.93
N GLU A 50 17.83 -2.56 1.23
CA GLU A 50 18.54 -3.79 0.82
C GLU A 50 18.02 -5.04 1.53
N GLN A 51 17.70 -4.92 2.83
CA GLN A 51 17.15 -6.03 3.62
C GLN A 51 15.76 -6.40 3.12
N LEU A 52 14.91 -5.40 2.87
CA LEU A 52 13.58 -5.61 2.31
C LEU A 52 13.65 -6.24 0.92
N SER A 53 14.56 -5.77 0.07
CA SER A 53 14.76 -6.35 -1.26
C SER A 53 15.18 -7.82 -1.17
N ARG A 54 16.09 -8.16 -0.25
CA ARG A 54 16.51 -9.55 -0.03
C ARG A 54 15.37 -10.42 0.50
N ALA A 55 14.57 -9.89 1.42
CA ALA A 55 13.41 -10.59 1.98
C ALA A 55 12.34 -10.89 0.91
N LEU A 56 11.96 -9.87 0.13
CA LEU A 56 10.98 -10.02 -0.95
C LEU A 56 11.46 -10.99 -2.03
N HIS A 57 12.77 -11.01 -2.34
CA HIS A 57 13.33 -11.97 -3.29
C HIS A 57 13.16 -13.40 -2.78
N ARG A 58 13.58 -13.70 -1.53
CA ARG A 58 13.43 -15.04 -0.95
C ARG A 58 11.97 -15.49 -0.86
N LEU A 59 11.09 -14.62 -0.38
CA LEU A 59 9.66 -14.90 -0.31
C LEU A 59 9.06 -15.15 -1.69
N SER A 60 9.58 -14.50 -2.73
CA SER A 60 9.20 -14.75 -4.11
C SER A 60 9.71 -16.10 -4.62
N ASP A 61 10.96 -16.48 -4.31
CA ASP A 61 11.53 -17.77 -4.66
C ASP A 61 10.75 -18.93 -4.03
N ASP A 62 10.27 -18.74 -2.79
CA ASP A 62 9.44 -19.71 -2.06
C ASP A 62 7.96 -19.69 -2.49
N ASN A 63 7.60 -18.85 -3.47
CA ASN A 63 6.24 -18.63 -3.97
C ASN A 63 5.25 -18.22 -2.85
N LEU A 64 5.71 -17.41 -1.89
CA LEU A 64 4.91 -16.87 -0.80
C LEU A 64 4.47 -15.41 -1.08
N VAL A 65 5.29 -14.66 -1.81
CA VAL A 65 4.99 -13.30 -2.25
C VAL A 65 5.13 -13.22 -3.77
N GLU A 66 4.28 -12.43 -4.42
CA GLU A 66 4.34 -12.15 -5.84
C GLU A 66 4.63 -10.67 -6.07
N ARG A 67 5.59 -10.36 -6.96
CA ARG A 67 5.80 -9.01 -7.50
C ARG A 67 4.91 -8.81 -8.73
N THR A 68 4.05 -7.81 -8.67
CA THR A 68 3.21 -7.35 -9.77
C THR A 68 3.68 -5.98 -10.28
N GLU A 69 3.11 -5.52 -11.39
CA GLU A 69 3.35 -4.15 -11.89
C GLU A 69 2.90 -3.07 -10.89
N LEU A 70 1.94 -3.38 -10.02
CA LEU A 70 1.30 -2.46 -9.08
C LEU A 70 1.87 -2.57 -7.64
N GLY A 71 2.84 -3.45 -7.41
CA GLY A 71 3.43 -3.71 -6.10
C GLY A 71 3.51 -5.19 -5.74
N TYR A 72 3.68 -5.47 -4.45
CA TYR A 72 3.84 -6.82 -3.90
C TYR A 72 2.57 -7.28 -3.19
N ARG A 73 2.26 -8.57 -3.30
CA ARG A 73 1.11 -9.20 -2.62
C ARG A 73 1.46 -10.61 -2.16
N VAL A 74 0.71 -11.14 -1.19
CA VAL A 74 0.82 -12.57 -0.83
C VAL A 74 0.20 -13.48 -1.89
N THR A 75 0.74 -14.69 -2.01
CA THR A 75 0.19 -15.74 -2.88
C THR A 75 -0.86 -16.60 -2.14
N PRO A 76 -1.70 -17.36 -2.86
CA PRO A 76 -2.57 -18.36 -2.22
C PRO A 76 -1.80 -19.41 -1.41
N ARG A 77 -0.56 -19.73 -1.80
CA ARG A 77 0.31 -20.65 -1.06
C ARG A 77 0.69 -20.07 0.29
N ALA A 78 1.05 -18.79 0.38
CA ALA A 78 1.31 -18.15 1.66
C ALA A 78 0.11 -18.25 2.62
N LEU A 79 -1.10 -17.98 2.11
CA LEU A 79 -2.33 -18.09 2.90
C LEU A 79 -2.64 -19.51 3.37
N SER A 80 -2.13 -20.55 2.70
CA SER A 80 -2.27 -21.94 3.14
C SER A 80 -1.29 -22.33 4.26
N VAL A 81 -0.16 -21.61 4.37
CA VAL A 81 0.89 -21.84 5.37
C VAL A 81 0.65 -20.99 6.63
N ILE A 82 -0.03 -19.86 6.47
CA ILE A 82 -0.37 -18.94 7.56
C ILE A 82 -1.84 -19.15 7.90
N SER A 83 -2.14 -19.60 9.12
CA SER A 83 -3.51 -19.52 9.62
C SER A 83 -3.89 -18.04 9.69
N PRO A 84 -4.89 -17.56 8.93
CA PRO A 84 -5.34 -16.18 9.03
C PRO A 84 -6.09 -16.04 10.36
N SER A 85 -5.37 -15.85 11.46
CA SER A 85 -5.99 -15.58 12.75
C SER A 85 -6.55 -14.17 12.72
N ALA A 86 -7.82 -14.02 12.32
CA ALA A 86 -8.69 -12.89 12.65
C ALA A 86 -8.00 -11.52 12.72
N PHE A 87 -7.26 -11.12 11.68
CA PHE A 87 -6.61 -9.82 11.63
C PHE A 87 -7.52 -8.81 10.91
N SER A 88 -8.63 -8.49 11.54
CA SER A 88 -9.34 -7.25 11.28
C SER A 88 -9.46 -6.50 12.60
N SER A 89 -8.57 -5.55 12.81
CA SER A 89 -9.02 -4.31 13.41
C SER A 89 -8.76 -3.27 12.34
N GLU A 90 -9.74 -3.07 11.46
CA GLU A 90 -9.80 -1.81 10.73
C GLU A 90 -9.88 -0.74 11.82
N GLU A 91 -8.76 -0.09 12.14
CA GLU A 91 -8.83 1.19 12.84
C GLU A 91 -9.78 2.06 12.04
N HIS A 92 -10.94 2.41 12.58
CA HIS A 92 -11.94 3.08 11.78
C HIS A 92 -11.40 4.48 11.41
N GLY A 93 -11.12 4.69 10.13
CA GLY A 93 -10.67 5.98 9.63
C GLY A 93 -11.81 6.99 9.63
N VAL A 94 -11.47 8.28 9.65
CA VAL A 94 -12.44 9.38 9.57
C VAL A 94 -12.67 9.73 8.12
N THR A 95 -13.93 9.74 7.67
CA THR A 95 -14.25 10.20 6.33
C THR A 95 -14.09 11.71 6.24
N ILE A 96 -13.20 12.16 5.36
CA ILE A 96 -12.89 13.58 5.12
C ILE A 96 -13.78 14.16 4.03
N LEU A 97 -14.04 13.38 2.98
CA LEU A 97 -14.79 13.80 1.80
C LEU A 97 -15.54 12.61 1.23
N GLN A 98 -16.77 12.86 0.76
CA GLN A 98 -17.54 11.92 -0.06
C GLN A 98 -18.13 12.67 -1.25
N THR A 99 -18.16 12.01 -2.40
CA THR A 99 -18.66 12.59 -3.65
C THR A 99 -19.13 11.50 -4.62
N TYR A 100 -19.77 11.92 -5.70
CA TYR A 100 -20.23 11.05 -6.77
C TYR A 100 -19.28 11.15 -7.97
N LEU A 101 -19.11 10.03 -8.67
CA LEU A 101 -18.32 9.92 -9.89
C LEU A 101 -19.23 9.54 -11.07
N PRO A 102 -18.82 9.82 -12.32
CA PRO A 102 -19.50 9.27 -13.49
C PRO A 102 -19.57 7.73 -13.42
N ALA A 103 -20.70 7.16 -13.80
CA ALA A 103 -20.93 5.72 -13.72
C ALA A 103 -20.11 4.92 -14.74
N ASP A 104 -19.69 5.57 -15.82
CA ASP A 104 -18.88 5.06 -16.93
C ASP A 104 -17.37 5.27 -16.73
N LEU A 105 -16.94 5.66 -15.52
CA LEU A 105 -15.54 5.83 -15.21
C LEU A 105 -14.74 4.54 -15.44
N ASP A 106 -13.77 4.61 -16.35
CA ASP A 106 -12.73 3.57 -16.46
C ASP A 106 -11.80 3.59 -15.23
N LEU A 107 -12.09 2.70 -14.27
CA LEU A 107 -11.31 2.53 -13.06
C LEU A 107 -9.88 2.08 -13.33
N ARG A 108 -9.65 1.27 -14.37
CA ARG A 108 -8.31 0.78 -14.70
C ARG A 108 -7.45 1.94 -15.19
N ALA A 109 -7.98 2.77 -16.09
CA ALA A 109 -7.28 3.95 -16.56
C ALA A 109 -6.98 4.91 -15.41
N LEU A 110 -7.94 5.14 -14.50
CA LEU A 110 -7.71 5.96 -13.32
C LEU A 110 -6.55 5.43 -12.44
N VAL A 111 -6.54 4.13 -12.15
CA VAL A 111 -5.47 3.50 -11.38
C VAL A 111 -4.12 3.70 -12.04
N GLN A 112 -4.04 3.52 -13.35
CA GLN A 112 -2.79 3.71 -14.10
C GLN A 112 -2.32 5.17 -14.04
N GLY A 113 -3.24 6.13 -14.09
CA GLY A 113 -2.91 7.56 -13.98
C GLY A 113 -2.38 7.96 -12.60
N VAL A 114 -2.88 7.33 -11.52
CA VAL A 114 -2.51 7.69 -10.15
C VAL A 114 -1.50 6.76 -9.49
N HIS A 115 -1.20 5.62 -10.09
CA HIS A 115 -0.24 4.65 -9.55
C HIS A 115 1.16 5.26 -9.45
N GLY A 116 1.80 5.13 -8.29
CA GLY A 116 3.12 5.70 -8.04
C GLY A 116 3.14 7.23 -7.90
N SER A 117 1.98 7.90 -7.97
CA SER A 117 1.89 9.36 -7.90
C SER A 117 2.27 9.92 -6.53
N TRP A 118 2.75 11.16 -6.55
CA TRP A 118 2.97 11.97 -5.35
C TRP A 118 2.00 13.14 -5.38
N ILE A 119 1.37 13.39 -4.24
CA ILE A 119 0.36 14.45 -4.12
C ILE A 119 0.76 15.33 -2.94
N GLY A 120 1.48 16.40 -3.24
CA GLY A 120 2.18 17.17 -2.20
C GLY A 120 3.12 16.25 -1.40
N PRO A 121 2.98 16.17 -0.06
CA PRO A 121 3.82 15.29 0.76
C PRO A 121 3.35 13.83 0.76
N LEU A 122 2.16 13.53 0.25
CA LEU A 122 1.61 12.17 0.21
C LEU A 122 2.31 11.34 -0.87
N ARG A 123 2.80 10.17 -0.48
CA ARG A 123 3.43 9.20 -1.37
C ARG A 123 2.54 7.99 -1.56
N TRP A 124 2.42 7.54 -2.81
CA TRP A 124 1.74 6.30 -3.14
C TRP A 124 2.13 5.17 -2.20
N TYR A 125 1.13 4.48 -1.65
CA TYR A 125 1.31 3.39 -0.70
C TYR A 125 0.95 2.05 -1.33
N GLY A 126 -0.22 1.98 -1.97
CA GLY A 126 -0.70 0.75 -2.59
C GLY A 126 -2.17 0.81 -2.95
N LEU A 127 -2.70 -0.32 -3.38
CA LEU A 127 -4.11 -0.49 -3.68
C LEU A 127 -4.62 -1.86 -3.26
N SER A 128 -5.91 -1.98 -3.03
CA SER A 128 -6.61 -3.25 -2.79
C SER A 128 -7.90 -3.28 -3.60
N GLU A 129 -8.25 -4.44 -4.10
CA GLU A 129 -9.45 -4.67 -4.91
C GLU A 129 -10.36 -5.66 -4.21
N SER A 130 -11.62 -5.30 -4.01
CA SER A 130 -12.63 -6.18 -3.45
C SER A 130 -13.89 -6.17 -4.30
N ALA A 131 -14.84 -7.04 -3.97
CA ALA A 131 -16.15 -7.06 -4.63
C ALA A 131 -16.90 -5.73 -4.50
N ASP A 132 -16.60 -4.94 -3.46
CA ASP A 132 -17.27 -3.66 -3.18
C ASP A 132 -16.63 -2.48 -3.92
N GLY A 133 -15.49 -2.68 -4.57
CA GLY A 133 -14.77 -1.63 -5.30
C GLY A 133 -13.27 -1.64 -5.01
N MET A 134 -12.65 -0.49 -5.24
CA MET A 134 -11.21 -0.34 -5.16
C MET A 134 -10.81 0.63 -4.05
N ARG A 135 -9.78 0.25 -3.29
CA ARG A 135 -9.14 1.10 -2.29
C ARG A 135 -7.77 1.50 -2.79
N LEU A 136 -7.51 2.80 -2.89
CA LEU A 136 -6.19 3.36 -3.21
C LEU A 136 -5.64 4.05 -1.97
N ALA A 137 -4.34 3.98 -1.71
CA ALA A 137 -3.76 4.55 -0.50
C ALA A 137 -2.52 5.40 -0.79
N TRP A 138 -2.42 6.50 -0.08
CA TRP A 138 -1.23 7.34 0.03
C TRP A 138 -0.93 7.62 1.50
N ALA A 139 0.33 7.79 1.84
CA ALA A 139 0.75 8.12 3.20
C ALA A 139 1.90 9.12 3.20
N LEU A 140 2.02 9.87 4.30
CA LEU A 140 3.23 10.65 4.59
C LEU A 140 4.46 9.74 4.75
N GLU A 141 5.64 10.35 4.75
CA GLU A 141 6.90 9.60 4.89
C GLU A 141 7.05 9.00 6.30
N ASP A 142 6.53 9.70 7.31
CA ASP A 142 6.54 9.29 8.72
C ASP A 142 5.32 8.43 9.11
N ASP A 143 4.47 8.05 8.14
CA ASP A 143 3.21 7.33 8.34
C ASP A 143 2.22 8.02 9.32
N SER A 144 2.45 9.29 9.70
CA SER A 144 1.59 10.01 10.64
C SER A 144 0.16 10.26 10.13
N ILE A 145 0.03 10.35 8.80
CA ILE A 145 -1.24 10.45 8.09
C ILE A 145 -1.22 9.47 6.91
N ARG A 146 -2.24 8.61 6.85
CA ARG A 146 -2.57 7.79 5.68
C ARG A 146 -3.95 8.16 5.17
N LEU A 147 -4.05 8.43 3.87
CA LEU A 147 -5.30 8.69 3.18
C LEU A 147 -5.64 7.53 2.27
N GLU A 148 -6.87 7.05 2.39
CA GLU A 148 -7.44 5.98 1.58
C GLU A 148 -8.57 6.55 0.73
N THR A 149 -8.53 6.32 -0.57
CA THR A 149 -9.65 6.60 -1.46
C THR A 149 -10.40 5.30 -1.74
N LEU A 150 -11.66 5.23 -1.33
CA LEU A 150 -12.57 4.15 -1.68
C LEU A 150 -13.38 4.57 -2.90
N ILE A 151 -13.23 3.81 -3.99
CA ILE A 151 -13.90 4.05 -5.26
C ILE A 151 -14.84 2.88 -5.52
N ARG A 152 -16.12 3.20 -5.66
CA ARG A 152 -17.20 2.28 -6.02
C ARG A 152 -17.91 2.83 -7.25
N PRO A 153 -18.72 2.03 -7.96
CA PRO A 153 -19.55 2.56 -9.05
C PRO A 153 -20.34 3.79 -8.60
N GLY A 154 -20.08 4.93 -9.25
CA GLY A 154 -20.75 6.20 -8.98
C GLY A 154 -20.34 6.91 -7.69
N HIS A 155 -19.40 6.40 -6.89
CA HIS A 155 -19.08 6.96 -5.57
C HIS A 155 -17.60 6.94 -5.26
N LEU A 156 -17.11 8.02 -4.65
CA LEU A 156 -15.77 8.13 -4.10
C LEU A 156 -15.82 8.70 -2.69
N ALA A 157 -15.07 8.08 -1.78
CA ALA A 157 -14.79 8.62 -0.45
C ALA A 157 -13.30 8.70 -0.19
N VAL A 158 -12.86 9.77 0.47
CA VAL A 158 -11.51 9.92 1.02
C VAL A 158 -11.60 9.76 2.53
N ILE A 159 -10.89 8.77 3.05
CA ILE A 159 -10.83 8.39 4.46
C ILE A 159 -9.43 8.69 4.98
N ALA A 160 -9.33 9.42 6.08
CA ALA A 160 -8.09 9.68 6.78
C ALA A 160 -7.91 8.71 7.94
N ARG A 161 -6.70 8.19 8.06
CA ARG A 161 -6.19 7.53 9.27
C ARG A 161 -5.05 8.37 9.79
N VAL A 162 -5.18 8.79 11.04
CA VAL A 162 -4.21 9.66 11.72
C VAL A 162 -3.75 8.99 12.99
N LEU A 163 -2.46 9.11 13.31
CA LEU A 163 -1.92 8.57 14.57
C LEU A 163 -2.45 9.34 15.81
N SER A 164 -2.87 10.59 15.62
CA SER A 164 -3.40 11.43 16.69
C SER A 164 -4.47 12.40 16.14
N PRO A 165 -5.56 12.68 16.89
CA PRO A 165 -6.67 13.50 16.42
C PRO A 165 -6.31 14.95 16.02
N ASP A 166 -5.26 15.52 16.59
CA ASP A 166 -4.76 16.88 16.27
C ASP A 166 -4.26 17.01 14.81
N ARG A 167 -3.95 15.88 14.15
CA ARG A 167 -3.56 15.84 12.74
C ARG A 167 -4.75 15.85 11.77
N LEU A 168 -6.00 15.80 12.26
CA LEU A 168 -7.18 15.71 11.39
C LEU A 168 -7.34 16.92 10.45
N ASP A 169 -7.03 18.14 10.91
CA ASP A 169 -7.12 19.33 10.06
C ASP A 169 -6.11 19.29 8.89
N GLU A 170 -4.92 18.77 9.15
CA GLU A 170 -3.92 18.55 8.11
C GLU A 170 -4.34 17.43 7.16
N ALA A 171 -4.82 16.31 7.71
CA ALA A 171 -5.35 15.20 6.92
C ALA A 171 -6.52 15.65 6.04
N ALA A 172 -7.37 16.55 6.53
CA ALA A 172 -8.47 17.12 5.78
C ALA A 172 -7.97 17.95 4.58
N ARG A 173 -7.00 18.84 4.78
CA ARG A 173 -6.39 19.62 3.69
C ARG A 173 -5.74 18.72 2.65
N LEU A 174 -4.97 17.73 3.09
CA LEU A 174 -4.33 16.75 2.21
C LEU A 174 -5.37 15.90 1.46
N GLY A 175 -6.49 15.54 2.08
CA GLY A 175 -7.59 14.82 1.45
C GLY A 175 -8.27 15.61 0.34
N HIS A 176 -8.42 16.92 0.49
CA HIS A 176 -8.92 17.78 -0.59
C HIS A 176 -7.92 17.88 -1.75
N GLN A 177 -6.62 17.96 -1.47
CA GLN A 177 -5.58 17.94 -2.51
C GLN A 177 -5.55 16.62 -3.27
N LEU A 178 -5.68 15.50 -2.56
CA LEU A 178 -5.82 14.15 -3.13
C LEU A 178 -7.04 14.08 -4.06
N PHE A 179 -8.20 14.52 -3.58
CA PHE A 179 -9.41 14.55 -4.39
C PHE A 179 -9.24 15.42 -5.65
N GLN A 180 -8.65 16.61 -5.55
CA GLN A 180 -8.40 17.48 -6.71
C GLN A 180 -7.48 16.83 -7.75
N HIS A 181 -6.49 16.04 -7.32
CA HIS A 181 -5.65 15.27 -8.22
C HIS A 181 -6.45 14.18 -8.93
N ILE A 182 -7.20 13.36 -8.19
CA ILE A 182 -8.05 12.30 -8.75
C ILE A 182 -9.10 12.87 -9.71
N ALA A 183 -9.77 13.97 -9.34
CA ALA A 183 -10.78 14.60 -10.18
C ALA A 183 -10.22 15.10 -11.53
N ARG A 184 -8.96 15.56 -11.55
CA ARG A 184 -8.27 15.93 -12.79
C ARG A 184 -7.98 14.72 -13.67
N GLU A 185 -7.54 13.60 -13.09
CA GLU A 185 -7.34 12.36 -13.84
C GLU A 185 -8.66 11.84 -14.42
N VAL A 186 -9.75 11.89 -13.64
CA VAL A 186 -11.10 11.53 -14.11
C VAL A 186 -11.59 12.44 -15.24
N SER A 187 -11.21 13.71 -15.23
CA SER A 187 -11.66 14.71 -16.22
C SER A 187 -10.69 14.88 -17.40
N GLY A 188 -9.58 14.14 -17.41
CA GLY A 188 -8.53 14.28 -18.42
C GLY A 188 -8.99 13.85 -19.82
N PRO A 189 -8.39 14.39 -20.90
CA PRO A 189 -8.81 14.13 -22.28
C PRO A 189 -8.59 12.68 -22.77
N GLY A 190 -8.18 11.75 -21.90
CA GLY A 190 -8.19 10.30 -22.18
C GLY A 190 -9.59 9.66 -22.12
N HIS A 191 -10.60 10.36 -21.60
CA HIS A 191 -11.97 9.83 -21.41
C HIS A 191 -13.01 10.41 -22.36
N SER A 192 -12.61 11.22 -23.34
CA SER A 192 -13.49 11.69 -24.40
C SER A 192 -13.10 11.06 -25.73
N GLY A 193 -13.65 9.89 -26.03
CA GLY A 193 -13.55 9.36 -27.40
C GLY A 193 -13.86 7.88 -27.51
N LEU A 194 -15.13 7.56 -27.72
CA LEU A 194 -15.62 6.82 -28.89
C LEU A 194 -17.16 6.86 -28.85
N SER A 195 -17.70 8.03 -29.20
CA SER A 195 -19.02 8.10 -29.84
C SER A 195 -18.75 8.38 -31.31
N GLY A 196 -18.91 7.36 -32.14
CA GLY A 196 -18.77 7.38 -33.59
C GLY A 196 -19.29 6.08 -34.16
#